data_AF-A0AAE2MGW7-F1
#
_entry.id   AF-A0AAE2MGW7-F1
#
_cell.length_a   1.000
_cell.length_b   1.000
_cell.length_c   1.000
_cell.angle_alpha   90.00
_cell.angle_beta   90.00
_cell.angle_gamma   90.00
#
_symmetry.space_group_name_H-M   'P 1'
#
loop_
_entity.id
_entity.type
_entity.pdbx_description
1 polymer ?
#
loop_
_entity_poly.entity_id
_entity_poly.type
_entity_poly.pdbx_seq_one_letter_code
_entity_poly.pdbx_strand_id
1 'polypeptide(L)'
;MTDLSGKVMASANPKFQRKIAGTSLAGDPWFRAASACSSGDAYIVDEVKASPIHDNRHALVYATGIREEGKLDGRLVGTLGVYFDWQNQGQAIVEKEANLPPQLAERTTVMLLDGKSRVIATTNPALLFSHFALANPNGQAKGSYYDNDGSIVAFARTLGYEDYDGLGWYGVVVQRTESDATIKAALNLK
;
A
#
# COMPACT_ATOMS: atom_id res chain seq x y z
N MET A 1 12.26 -8.74 -14.78
CA MET A 1 11.77 -9.63 -15.85
C MET A 1 12.13 -11.07 -15.50
N THR A 2 11.18 -11.98 -15.66
CA THR A 2 11.41 -13.44 -15.50
C THR A 2 11.15 -14.19 -16.79
N ASP A 3 11.68 -15.40 -16.89
CA ASP A 3 11.19 -16.40 -17.83
C ASP A 3 9.87 -17.03 -17.34
N LEU A 4 9.35 -18.01 -18.10
CA LEU A 4 8.12 -18.76 -17.79
C LEU A 4 8.23 -19.67 -16.54
N SER A 5 9.44 -19.96 -16.09
CA SER A 5 9.67 -20.72 -14.84
C SER A 5 9.72 -19.81 -13.61
N GLY A 6 9.64 -18.49 -13.79
CA GLY A 6 9.79 -17.50 -12.73
C GLY A 6 11.24 -17.18 -12.40
N LYS A 7 12.22 -17.64 -13.19
CA LYS A 7 13.63 -17.29 -12.99
C LYS A 7 13.88 -15.87 -13.46
N VAL A 8 14.53 -15.06 -12.63
CA VAL A 8 14.88 -13.67 -12.98
C VAL A 8 15.95 -13.65 -14.06
N MET A 9 15.60 -13.06 -15.21
CA MET A 9 16.48 -12.91 -16.37
C MET A 9 17.14 -11.53 -16.43
N ALA A 10 16.43 -10.51 -15.97
CA ALA A 10 16.94 -9.14 -15.95
C ALA A 10 16.25 -8.30 -14.87
N SER A 11 16.98 -7.31 -14.36
CA SER A 11 16.50 -6.27 -13.46
C SER A 11 17.12 -4.93 -13.81
N ALA A 12 16.32 -3.87 -13.77
CA ALA A 12 16.75 -2.52 -14.14
C ALA A 12 17.49 -1.81 -13.00
N ASN A 13 17.31 -2.22 -11.74
CA ASN A 13 17.90 -1.54 -10.59
C ASN A 13 19.34 -2.04 -10.36
N PRO A 14 20.38 -1.21 -10.60
CA PRO A 14 21.77 -1.67 -10.53
C PRO A 14 22.18 -2.16 -9.14
N LYS A 15 21.56 -1.63 -8.08
CA LYS A 15 21.82 -2.05 -6.68
C LYS A 15 21.50 -3.52 -6.48
N PHE A 16 20.41 -4.01 -7.08
CA PHE A 16 19.91 -5.37 -6.86
C PHE A 16 20.18 -6.31 -8.03
N GLN A 17 20.44 -5.78 -9.22
CA GLN A 17 20.52 -6.54 -10.48
C GLN A 17 21.38 -7.79 -10.38
N ARG A 18 22.60 -7.68 -9.84
CA ARG A 18 23.53 -8.82 -9.71
C ARG A 18 23.06 -9.85 -8.68
N LYS A 19 22.49 -9.39 -7.56
CA LYS A 19 22.03 -10.24 -6.45
C LYS A 19 20.83 -11.08 -6.84
N ILE A 20 19.92 -10.53 -7.64
CA ILE A 20 18.64 -11.18 -7.94
C ILE A 20 18.67 -12.01 -9.23
N ALA A 21 19.67 -11.81 -10.09
CA ALA A 21 19.83 -12.56 -11.32
C ALA A 21 19.81 -14.08 -11.07
N GLY A 22 18.96 -14.80 -11.80
CA GLY A 22 18.82 -16.26 -11.67
C GLY A 22 18.04 -16.74 -10.45
N THR A 23 17.62 -15.86 -9.53
CA THR A 23 16.73 -16.23 -8.42
C THR A 23 15.35 -16.62 -8.97
N SER A 24 14.69 -17.59 -8.34
CA SER A 24 13.32 -17.96 -8.69
C SER A 24 12.30 -17.15 -7.90
N LEU A 25 11.32 -16.60 -8.61
CA LEU A 25 10.14 -15.91 -8.08
C LEU A 25 8.86 -16.70 -8.39
N ALA A 26 8.97 -18.00 -8.72
CA ALA A 26 7.81 -18.86 -9.02
C ALA A 26 6.84 -19.01 -7.83
N GLY A 27 7.36 -18.80 -6.62
CA GLY A 27 6.61 -18.79 -5.37
C GLY A 27 5.76 -17.55 -5.18
N ASP A 28 6.11 -16.45 -5.85
CA ASP A 28 5.49 -15.15 -5.61
C ASP A 28 4.08 -15.08 -6.21
N PRO A 29 3.08 -14.61 -5.44
CA PRO A 29 1.70 -14.44 -5.92
C PRO A 29 1.61 -13.61 -7.21
N TRP A 30 2.34 -12.49 -7.28
CA TRP A 30 2.33 -11.62 -8.46
C TRP A 30 2.81 -12.35 -9.72
N PHE A 31 3.80 -13.23 -9.62
CA PHE A 31 4.35 -13.95 -10.77
C PHE A 31 3.30 -14.89 -11.36
N ARG A 32 2.62 -15.65 -10.49
CA ARG A 32 1.56 -16.58 -10.90
C ARG A 32 0.38 -15.85 -11.51
N ALA A 33 -0.03 -14.74 -10.89
CA ALA A 33 -1.12 -13.91 -11.39
C ALA A 33 -0.79 -13.26 -12.74
N ALA A 34 0.41 -12.68 -12.89
CA ALA A 34 0.88 -12.08 -14.15
C ALA A 34 1.01 -13.12 -15.27
N SER A 35 1.43 -14.34 -14.95
CA SER A 35 1.51 -15.45 -15.90
C SER A 35 0.13 -15.92 -16.38
N ALA A 36 -0.93 -15.61 -15.63
CA ALA A 36 -2.32 -15.93 -15.97
C ALA A 36 -3.06 -14.79 -16.70
N CYS A 37 -2.44 -13.60 -16.86
CA CYS A 37 -3.01 -12.50 -17.65
C CYS A 37 -3.32 -12.98 -19.07
N SER A 38 -4.53 -12.72 -19.58
CA SER A 38 -4.99 -13.18 -20.90
C SER A 38 -4.53 -12.30 -22.08
N SER A 39 -4.12 -11.07 -21.81
CA SER A 39 -3.67 -10.07 -22.80
C SER A 39 -2.41 -9.33 -22.32
N GLY A 40 -1.69 -8.67 -23.23
CA GLY A 40 -0.61 -7.73 -22.92
C GLY A 40 -1.07 -6.44 -22.23
N ASP A 41 -2.35 -6.08 -22.37
CA ASP A 41 -2.95 -4.94 -21.64
C ASP A 41 -3.36 -5.31 -20.22
N ALA A 42 -3.48 -6.61 -19.93
CA ALA A 42 -3.88 -7.06 -18.60
C ALA A 42 -2.67 -7.00 -17.64
N TYR A 43 -2.88 -6.40 -16.49
CA TYR A 43 -1.91 -6.37 -15.41
C TYR A 43 -2.58 -6.72 -14.09
N ILE A 44 -1.74 -7.02 -13.10
CA ILE A 44 -2.14 -7.27 -11.73
C ILE A 44 -1.36 -6.35 -10.81
N VAL A 45 -1.90 -6.15 -9.62
CA VAL A 45 -1.22 -5.48 -8.53
C VAL A 45 -1.23 -6.41 -7.32
N ASP A 46 -0.05 -6.70 -6.79
CA ASP A 46 0.12 -7.53 -5.60
C ASP A 46 -0.24 -6.74 -4.33
N GLU A 47 -0.25 -7.43 -3.19
CA GLU A 47 -0.33 -6.77 -1.90
C GLU A 47 1.00 -6.10 -1.52
N VAL A 48 0.92 -5.04 -0.71
CA VAL A 48 2.10 -4.45 -0.08
C VAL A 48 2.73 -5.49 0.85
N LYS A 49 4.01 -5.84 0.69
CA LYS A 49 4.69 -6.78 1.59
C LYS A 49 6.19 -6.62 1.59
N ALA A 50 6.86 -7.21 2.58
CA ALA A 50 8.30 -7.28 2.60
C ALA A 50 8.82 -8.03 1.37
N SER A 51 9.86 -7.51 0.74
CA SER A 51 10.51 -8.09 -0.42
C SER A 51 11.91 -8.60 -0.05
N PRO A 52 12.12 -9.91 0.16
CA PRO A 52 13.42 -10.48 0.55
C PRO A 52 14.56 -10.14 -0.42
N ILE A 53 14.24 -10.06 -1.71
CA ILE A 53 15.20 -9.72 -2.77
C ILE A 53 15.59 -8.23 -2.81
N HIS A 54 14.88 -7.37 -2.07
CA HIS A 54 15.07 -5.92 -1.99
C HIS A 54 15.34 -5.47 -0.53
N ASP A 55 16.22 -6.18 0.16
CA ASP A 55 16.65 -5.91 1.54
C ASP A 55 15.49 -5.92 2.55
N ASN A 56 14.48 -6.77 2.33
CA ASN A 56 13.25 -6.85 3.13
C ASN A 56 12.45 -5.54 3.22
N ARG A 57 12.70 -4.57 2.34
CA ARG A 57 11.87 -3.37 2.25
C ARG A 57 10.46 -3.73 1.81
N HIS A 58 9.48 -2.97 2.29
CA HIS A 58 8.10 -3.13 1.85
C HIS A 58 7.94 -2.63 0.41
N ALA A 59 7.36 -3.46 -0.44
CA ALA A 59 7.14 -3.17 -1.84
C ALA A 59 5.70 -3.43 -2.25
N LEU A 60 5.24 -2.69 -3.26
CA LEU A 60 4.04 -2.96 -4.02
C LEU A 60 4.47 -3.36 -5.43
N VAL A 61 3.95 -4.48 -5.94
CA VAL A 61 4.37 -5.00 -7.25
C VAL A 61 3.24 -4.89 -8.25
N TYR A 62 3.47 -4.13 -9.32
CA TYR A 62 2.65 -4.18 -10.52
C TYR A 62 3.27 -5.20 -11.47
N ALA A 63 2.47 -6.07 -12.06
CA ALA A 63 3.02 -7.07 -12.96
C ALA A 63 2.11 -7.42 -14.12
N THR A 64 2.72 -7.88 -15.22
CA THR A 64 2.02 -8.33 -16.42
C THR A 64 2.82 -9.45 -17.11
N GLY A 65 2.14 -10.19 -17.99
CA GLY A 65 2.75 -11.17 -18.87
C GLY A 65 3.48 -10.49 -20.03
N ILE A 66 4.71 -10.91 -20.30
CA ILE A 66 5.44 -10.47 -21.50
C ILE A 66 5.05 -11.40 -22.65
N ARG A 67 4.68 -10.82 -23.79
CA ARG A 67 4.20 -11.54 -24.96
C ARG A 67 5.14 -11.39 -26.15
N GLU A 68 5.20 -12.44 -26.95
CA GLU A 68 6.03 -12.53 -28.15
C GLU A 68 5.76 -11.35 -29.09
N GLU A 69 6.83 -10.74 -29.59
CA GLU A 69 6.80 -9.56 -30.48
C GLU A 69 6.06 -8.33 -29.91
N GLY A 70 5.76 -8.30 -28.61
CA GLY A 70 4.97 -7.23 -28.00
C GLY A 70 3.49 -7.25 -28.40
N LYS A 71 3.00 -8.35 -28.99
CA LYS A 71 1.59 -8.50 -29.39
C LYS A 71 0.69 -8.72 -28.17
N LEU A 72 -0.46 -8.06 -28.16
CA LEU A 72 -1.44 -8.16 -27.06
C LEU A 72 -1.94 -9.60 -26.85
N ASP A 73 -2.12 -10.34 -27.92
CA ASP A 73 -2.56 -11.74 -27.95
C ASP A 73 -1.41 -12.73 -28.22
N GLY A 74 -0.17 -12.23 -28.31
CA GLY A 74 1.01 -13.04 -28.56
C GLY A 74 1.24 -14.09 -27.49
N ARG A 75 1.96 -15.16 -27.82
CA ARG A 75 2.32 -16.22 -26.86
C ARG A 75 3.06 -15.62 -25.65
N LEU A 76 2.70 -16.06 -24.45
CA LEU A 76 3.42 -15.66 -23.23
C LEU A 76 4.87 -16.18 -23.28
N VAL A 77 5.83 -15.31 -23.02
CA VAL A 77 7.27 -15.62 -23.00
C VAL A 77 7.96 -15.34 -21.67
N GLY A 78 7.28 -14.68 -20.73
CA GLY A 78 7.81 -14.37 -19.41
C GLY A 78 6.89 -13.40 -18.65
N THR A 79 7.41 -12.80 -17.58
CA THR A 79 6.67 -11.76 -16.84
C THR A 79 7.54 -10.54 -16.55
N LEU A 80 6.88 -9.40 -16.44
CA LEU A 80 7.47 -8.14 -15.98
C LEU A 80 6.85 -7.79 -14.62
N GLY A 81 7.68 -7.64 -13.60
CA GLY A 81 7.29 -7.10 -12.30
C GLY A 81 8.01 -5.77 -12.05
N VAL A 82 7.24 -4.75 -11.68
CA VAL A 82 7.71 -3.42 -11.30
C VAL A 82 7.52 -3.26 -9.80
N TYR A 83 8.63 -3.16 -9.08
CA TYR A 83 8.65 -3.03 -7.63
C TYR A 83 8.69 -1.56 -7.24
N PHE A 84 7.61 -1.09 -6.61
CA PHE A 84 7.56 0.24 -6.01
C PHE A 84 8.07 0.17 -4.57
N ASP A 85 8.94 1.12 -4.18
CA ASP A 85 9.43 1.26 -2.81
C ASP A 85 8.34 1.82 -1.89
N TRP A 86 7.38 0.96 -1.57
CA TRP A 86 6.22 1.31 -0.77
C TRP A 86 6.61 1.80 0.63
N GLN A 87 7.70 1.27 1.20
CA GLN A 87 8.17 1.70 2.52
C GLN A 87 8.43 3.22 2.58
N ASN A 88 9.10 3.81 1.59
CA ASN A 88 9.33 5.27 1.59
C ASN A 88 8.09 6.03 1.12
N GLN A 89 7.43 5.54 0.06
CA GLN A 89 6.31 6.25 -0.54
C GLN A 89 5.10 6.29 0.42
N GLY A 90 4.74 5.16 1.02
CA GLY A 90 3.67 5.07 2.00
C GLY A 90 3.93 5.95 3.23
N GLN A 91 5.17 5.97 3.74
CA GLN A 91 5.54 6.83 4.86
C GLN A 91 5.41 8.32 4.51
N ALA A 92 5.90 8.72 3.33
CA ALA A 92 5.77 10.08 2.87
C ALA A 92 4.31 10.53 2.76
N ILE A 93 3.41 9.66 2.29
CA ILE A 93 1.98 9.97 2.20
C ILE A 93 1.39 10.27 3.59
N VAL A 94 1.59 9.37 4.57
CA VAL A 94 0.95 9.52 5.89
C VAL A 94 1.58 10.63 6.75
N GLU A 95 2.85 10.98 6.52
CA GLU A 95 3.53 12.04 7.27
C GLU A 95 3.41 13.42 6.63
N LYS A 96 3.56 13.52 5.30
CA LYS A 96 3.69 14.81 4.61
C LYS A 96 2.37 15.31 4.04
N GLU A 97 1.60 14.43 3.40
CA GLU A 97 0.35 14.83 2.73
C GLU A 97 -0.77 15.11 3.73
N ALA A 98 -0.73 14.46 4.91
CA ALA A 98 -1.64 14.78 6.01
C ALA A 98 -1.44 16.21 6.54
N ASN A 99 -0.22 16.75 6.43
CA ASN A 99 0.17 18.12 6.75
C ASN A 99 -0.44 18.67 8.06
N LEU A 100 -0.39 17.86 9.12
CA LEU A 100 -0.96 18.22 10.41
C LEU A 100 -0.01 19.13 11.21
N PRO A 101 -0.49 20.21 11.85
CA PRO A 101 0.27 20.96 12.84
C PRO A 101 0.81 20.03 13.94
N PRO A 102 2.02 20.27 14.50
CA PRO A 102 2.64 19.36 15.47
C PRO A 102 1.74 18.94 16.64
N GLN A 103 1.02 19.91 17.21
CA GLN A 103 0.09 19.70 18.33
C GLN A 103 -1.07 18.75 17.99
N LEU A 104 -1.52 18.77 16.72
CA LEU A 104 -2.53 17.83 16.23
C LEU A 104 -1.91 16.48 15.89
N ALA A 105 -0.70 16.47 15.30
CA ALA A 105 0.00 15.26 14.93
C ALA A 105 0.27 14.35 16.14
N GLU A 106 0.64 14.89 17.30
CA GLU A 106 0.88 14.13 18.54
C GLU A 106 -0.32 13.29 19.02
N ARG A 107 -1.53 13.73 18.69
CA ARG A 107 -2.78 13.04 19.05
C ARG A 107 -3.47 12.36 17.89
N THR A 108 -2.87 12.38 16.70
CA THR A 108 -3.48 11.91 15.46
C THR A 108 -2.67 10.77 14.85
N THR A 109 -3.32 9.64 14.63
CA THR A 109 -2.78 8.53 13.84
C THR A 109 -3.34 8.61 12.42
N VAL A 110 -2.46 8.68 11.43
CA VAL A 110 -2.83 8.62 10.01
C VAL A 110 -2.49 7.22 9.50
N MET A 111 -3.37 6.65 8.68
CA MET A 111 -3.23 5.31 8.11
C MET A 111 -3.67 5.30 6.64
N LEU A 112 -3.02 4.44 5.86
CA LEU A 112 -3.57 3.90 4.63
C LEU A 112 -3.93 2.45 4.85
N LEU A 113 -5.14 2.07 4.47
CA LEU A 113 -5.65 0.71 4.50
C LEU A 113 -5.76 0.16 3.08
N ASP A 114 -5.42 -1.12 2.90
CA ASP A 114 -5.73 -1.82 1.66
C ASP A 114 -7.23 -2.18 1.56
N GLY A 115 -7.64 -2.78 0.43
CA GLY A 115 -9.03 -3.19 0.21
C GLY A 115 -9.54 -4.28 1.16
N LYS A 116 -8.68 -4.87 1.99
CA LYS A 116 -9.01 -5.86 3.04
C LYS A 116 -8.91 -5.25 4.44
N SER A 117 -8.86 -3.92 4.54
CA SER A 117 -8.71 -3.18 5.79
C SER A 117 -7.41 -3.49 6.54
N ARG A 118 -6.35 -3.94 5.85
CA ARG A 118 -5.02 -4.09 6.42
C ARG A 118 -4.26 -2.77 6.33
N VAL A 119 -3.62 -2.35 7.41
CA VAL A 119 -2.80 -1.13 7.43
C VAL A 119 -1.55 -1.34 6.57
N ILE A 120 -1.39 -0.53 5.53
CA ILE A 120 -0.24 -0.59 4.60
C ILE A 120 0.71 0.59 4.74
N ALA A 121 0.29 1.70 5.36
CA ALA A 121 1.17 2.78 5.80
C ALA A 121 0.55 3.47 7.02
N THR A 122 1.37 3.98 7.95
CA THR A 122 0.85 4.64 9.15
C THR A 122 1.89 5.50 9.86
N THR A 123 1.44 6.53 10.58
CA THR A 123 2.29 7.30 11.51
C THR A 123 2.54 6.57 12.84
N ASN A 124 1.83 5.47 13.13
CA ASN A 124 2.06 4.61 14.29
C ASN A 124 2.58 3.23 13.86
N PRO A 125 3.91 2.97 13.91
CA PRO A 125 4.51 1.74 13.41
C PRO A 125 3.94 0.44 13.99
N ALA A 126 3.38 0.47 15.22
CA ALA A 126 2.77 -0.70 15.85
C ALA A 126 1.54 -1.23 15.10
N LEU A 127 0.91 -0.38 14.28
CA LEU A 127 -0.28 -0.75 13.50
C LEU A 127 0.07 -1.31 12.12
N LEU A 128 1.30 -1.20 11.65
CA LEU A 128 1.66 -1.61 10.29
C LEU A 128 1.37 -3.10 10.07
N PHE A 129 0.65 -3.42 8.99
CA PHE A 129 0.13 -4.75 8.65
C PHE A 129 -0.89 -5.37 9.61
N SER A 130 -1.33 -4.64 10.64
CA SER A 130 -2.51 -5.02 11.43
C SER A 130 -3.80 -4.81 10.63
N HIS A 131 -4.89 -5.43 11.08
CA HIS A 131 -6.23 -5.18 10.55
C HIS A 131 -6.89 -4.05 11.33
N PHE A 132 -7.37 -3.02 10.62
CA PHE A 132 -8.15 -1.92 11.19
C PHE A 132 -9.63 -2.10 10.87
N ALA A 133 -10.46 -2.34 11.88
CA ALA A 133 -11.91 -2.51 11.69
C ALA A 133 -12.59 -1.16 11.42
N LEU A 134 -12.59 -0.71 10.17
CA LEU A 134 -13.26 0.52 9.75
C LEU A 134 -14.79 0.35 9.84
N ALA A 135 -15.44 1.11 10.72
CA ALA A 135 -16.89 1.09 10.86
C ALA A 135 -17.57 1.87 9.71
N ASN A 136 -17.83 1.17 8.61
CA ASN A 136 -18.49 1.74 7.43
C ASN A 136 -19.56 0.78 6.85
N PRO A 137 -20.65 0.50 7.60
CA PRO A 137 -21.64 -0.50 7.21
C PRO A 137 -22.38 -0.16 5.91
N ASN A 138 -22.45 1.13 5.57
CA ASN A 138 -23.12 1.62 4.37
C ASN A 138 -22.19 1.76 3.16
N GLY A 139 -20.91 1.34 3.28
CA GLY A 139 -19.95 1.38 2.18
C GLY A 139 -19.71 2.80 1.63
N GLN A 140 -19.80 3.82 2.47
CA GLN A 140 -19.64 5.21 2.07
C GLN A 140 -18.22 5.48 1.56
N ALA A 141 -18.09 6.31 0.54
CA ALA A 141 -16.78 6.69 0.00
C ALA A 141 -15.98 7.58 0.98
N LYS A 142 -16.65 8.31 1.88
CA LYS A 142 -16.02 9.09 2.94
C LYS A 142 -16.99 9.29 4.09
N GLY A 143 -16.48 9.52 5.29
CA GLY A 143 -17.29 9.76 6.49
C GLY A 143 -16.44 9.94 7.74
N SER A 144 -17.12 10.12 8.87
CA SER A 144 -16.50 10.11 10.19
C SER A 144 -17.44 9.55 11.26
N TYR A 145 -16.86 9.02 12.32
CA TYR A 145 -17.57 8.52 13.50
C TYR A 145 -16.70 8.69 14.76
N TYR A 146 -17.31 8.54 15.93
CA TYR A 146 -16.59 8.43 17.20
C TYR A 146 -16.41 6.95 17.54
N ASP A 147 -15.20 6.54 17.92
CA ASP A 147 -14.97 5.19 18.44
C ASP A 147 -15.34 5.08 19.93
N ASN A 148 -15.19 3.89 20.49
CA ASN A 148 -15.55 3.60 21.88
C ASN A 148 -14.65 4.34 22.90
N ASP A 149 -13.45 4.76 22.48
CA ASP A 149 -12.51 5.51 23.30
C ASP A 149 -12.75 7.04 23.19
N GLY A 150 -13.78 7.44 22.43
CA GLY A 150 -14.13 8.83 22.19
C GLY A 150 -13.28 9.52 21.13
N SER A 151 -12.40 8.80 20.43
CA SER A 151 -11.60 9.36 19.34
C SER A 151 -12.46 9.58 18.10
N ILE A 152 -12.14 10.61 17.32
CA ILE A 152 -12.76 10.84 16.01
C ILE A 152 -12.01 9.99 14.99
N VAL A 153 -12.73 9.13 14.29
CA VAL A 153 -12.24 8.39 13.12
C VAL A 153 -12.85 9.00 11.87
N ALA A 154 -12.01 9.54 11.00
CA ALA A 154 -12.40 10.03 9.68
C ALA A 154 -11.78 9.15 8.60
N PHE A 155 -12.51 8.89 7.51
CA PHE A 155 -12.03 8.05 6.43
C PHE A 155 -12.46 8.57 5.06
N ALA A 156 -11.66 8.23 4.05
CA ALA A 156 -11.97 8.46 2.64
C ALA A 156 -11.36 7.34 1.78
N ARG A 157 -12.16 6.77 0.88
CA ARG A 157 -11.72 5.83 -0.14
C ARG A 157 -10.87 6.57 -1.16
N THR A 158 -9.74 5.98 -1.55
CA THR A 158 -8.89 6.54 -2.59
C THR A 158 -9.67 6.58 -3.90
N LEU A 159 -9.66 7.74 -4.55
CA LEU A 159 -10.05 7.86 -5.94
C LEU A 159 -8.86 7.33 -6.76
N GLY A 160 -9.15 6.53 -7.77
CA GLY A 160 -8.16 6.12 -8.75
C GLY A 160 -7.47 7.29 -9.46
N TYR A 161 -6.67 7.01 -10.48
CA TYR A 161 -5.99 8.04 -11.27
C TYR A 161 -6.11 7.77 -12.76
N GLU A 162 -6.61 8.75 -13.53
CA GLU A 162 -6.95 8.59 -14.95
C GLU A 162 -7.84 7.36 -15.17
N ASP A 163 -7.45 6.42 -16.02
CA ASP A 163 -8.18 5.18 -16.32
C ASP A 163 -7.96 4.06 -15.29
N TYR A 164 -7.24 4.33 -14.19
CA TYR A 164 -6.99 3.37 -13.12
C TYR A 164 -7.99 3.58 -11.97
N ASP A 165 -8.89 2.62 -11.76
CA ASP A 165 -9.92 2.67 -10.69
C ASP A 165 -9.36 2.66 -9.24
N GLY A 166 -8.05 2.43 -9.09
CA GLY A 166 -7.40 2.30 -7.79
C GLY A 166 -7.62 0.92 -7.15
N LEU A 167 -7.03 0.73 -5.97
CA LEU A 167 -6.97 -0.59 -5.29
C LEU A 167 -8.04 -0.75 -4.20
N GLY A 168 -9.04 0.13 -4.18
CA GLY A 168 -10.05 0.16 -3.11
C GLY A 168 -9.50 0.52 -1.74
N TRP A 169 -8.38 1.25 -1.70
CA TRP A 169 -7.72 1.66 -0.47
C TRP A 169 -8.49 2.77 0.24
N TYR A 170 -8.21 2.94 1.53
CA TYR A 170 -8.77 4.01 2.35
C TYR A 170 -7.66 4.80 3.04
N GLY A 171 -7.75 6.13 3.01
CA GLY A 171 -7.10 6.97 4.00
C GLY A 171 -7.95 7.01 5.27
N VAL A 172 -7.34 6.81 6.43
CA VAL A 172 -8.01 6.84 7.73
C VAL A 172 -7.20 7.72 8.68
N VAL A 173 -7.89 8.61 9.39
CA VAL A 173 -7.32 9.51 10.39
C VAL A 173 -8.06 9.26 11.70
N VAL A 174 -7.32 8.87 12.74
CA VAL A 174 -7.84 8.68 14.10
C VAL A 174 -7.26 9.76 14.98
N GLN A 175 -8.09 10.67 15.48
CA GLN A 175 -7.68 11.75 16.37
C GLN A 175 -8.26 11.51 17.76
N ARG A 176 -7.37 11.36 18.75
CA ARG A 176 -7.74 11.27 20.15
C ARG A 176 -8.33 12.61 20.61
N THR A 177 -9.39 12.57 21.41
CA THR A 177 -9.92 13.76 22.08
C THR A 177 -8.93 14.31 23.09
N GLU A 178 -8.97 15.63 23.31
CA GLU A 178 -8.20 16.23 24.39
C GLU A 178 -8.74 15.74 25.73
N SER A 179 -7.85 15.37 26.65
CA SER A 179 -8.28 15.01 28.00
C SER A 179 -8.71 16.27 28.75
N ASP A 180 -9.69 16.15 29.64
CA ASP A 180 -10.12 17.23 30.54
C ASP A 180 -8.93 17.85 31.30
N ALA A 181 -7.93 17.04 31.69
CA ALA A 181 -6.72 17.52 32.35
C ALA A 181 -5.87 18.42 31.44
N THR A 182 -5.77 18.07 30.15
CA THR A 182 -5.06 18.87 29.14
C THR A 182 -5.79 20.18 28.85
N ILE A 183 -7.12 20.13 28.72
CA ILE A 183 -7.97 21.30 28.52
C ILE A 183 -7.86 22.25 29.72
N LYS A 184 -7.95 21.71 30.94
CA LYS A 184 -7.80 22.48 32.18
C LYS A 184 -6.41 23.11 32.31
N ALA A 185 -5.35 22.37 31.99
CA ALA A 185 -3.98 22.89 32.00
C ALA A 185 -3.77 24.01 30.95
N ALA A 186 -4.33 23.86 29.75
CA ALA A 186 -4.23 24.88 28.70
C ALA A 186 -5.05 26.15 29.01
N LEU A 187 -6.16 26.01 29.74
CA LEU A 187 -7.06 27.11 30.10
C LEU A 187 -6.80 27.69 31.51
N ASN A 188 -5.77 27.24 32.23
CA ASN A 188 -5.50 27.59 33.64
C ASN A 188 -6.71 27.38 34.58
N LEU A 189 -7.54 26.38 34.30
CA LEU A 189 -8.67 26.01 35.14
C LEU A 189 -8.20 24.98 36.18
N LYS A 190 -8.44 25.25 37.47
CA LYS A 190 -8.18 24.29 38.55
C LYS A 190 -9.20 23.15 38.55
#